data_AF-A0A1Y5U0J3-F1
#
_entry.id   AF-A0A1Y5U0J3-F1
#
_cell.length_a   1.000
_cell.length_b   1.000
_cell.length_c   1.000
_cell.angle_alpha   90.00
_cell.angle_beta   90.00
_cell.angle_gamma   90.00
#
_symmetry.space_group_name_H-M   'P 1'
#
loop_
_entity.id
_entity.type
_entity.pdbx_description
1 polymer ?
#
loop_
_entity_poly.entity_id
_entity_poly.type
_entity_poly.pdbx_seq_one_letter_code
_entity_poly.pdbx_strand_id
1 'polypeptide(L)'
;MTESEALEFAIEAARSAQAAAERAASRSPNWLEVLDRLPSLLLVLFFIGLILWNYRRLDAILERTSGVKAFGFEMVLGLNRDLERAAASFDDVRVTKTFKGGEEAVSVTADDRTRVLKRANACSTIISGRHVLWLDDRPDNNKDEVDLLQKLDLQVTCISTDQAALDLIQNGAHHFQLMISDMERGGDHGAGTSFLSKLRDNKIKIPVVFYLSDLDNGKPLPVSSFGITNRPDELLHLVIDALERVRPLS
;
A
#
# COMPACT_ATOMS: atom_id res chain seq x y z
N MET A 1 4.51 -47.48 -10.90
CA MET A 1 5.89 -47.09 -10.59
C MET A 1 5.96 -46.86 -9.09
N THR A 2 6.50 -47.83 -8.37
CA THR A 2 6.53 -47.83 -6.89
C THR A 2 7.71 -47.00 -6.39
N GLU A 3 7.62 -46.50 -5.17
CA GLU A 3 8.67 -45.69 -4.51
C GLU A 3 10.04 -46.39 -4.52
N SER A 4 10.04 -47.73 -4.52
CA SER A 4 11.23 -48.58 -4.65
C SER A 4 11.88 -48.53 -6.04
N GLU A 5 11.10 -48.41 -7.11
CA GLU A 5 11.63 -48.31 -8.49
C GLU A 5 12.24 -46.94 -8.75
N ALA A 6 11.68 -45.89 -8.15
CA ALA A 6 12.27 -44.55 -8.19
C ALA A 6 13.60 -44.49 -7.41
N LEU A 7 13.69 -45.22 -6.29
CA LEU A 7 14.91 -45.30 -5.49
C LEU A 7 16.01 -46.07 -6.21
N GLU A 8 15.71 -47.22 -6.83
CA GLU A 8 16.69 -47.95 -7.63
C GLU A 8 17.15 -47.16 -8.86
N PHE A 9 16.23 -46.47 -9.55
CA PHE A 9 16.59 -45.62 -10.68
C PHE A 9 17.51 -44.46 -10.25
N ALA A 10 17.27 -43.87 -9.08
CA ALA A 10 18.13 -42.83 -8.52
C ALA A 10 19.52 -43.35 -8.12
N ILE A 11 19.60 -44.58 -7.58
CA ILE A 11 20.88 -45.22 -7.21
C ILE A 11 21.69 -45.59 -8.46
N GLU A 12 21.05 -46.14 -9.48
CA GLU A 12 21.70 -46.51 -10.74
C GLU A 12 22.17 -45.25 -11.51
N ALA A 13 21.35 -44.21 -11.52
CA ALA A 13 21.72 -42.91 -12.08
C ALA A 13 22.92 -42.30 -11.34
N ALA A 14 22.96 -42.39 -10.00
CA ALA A 14 24.08 -41.90 -9.20
C ALA A 14 25.38 -42.67 -9.49
N ARG A 15 25.33 -44.00 -9.63
CA ARG A 15 26.49 -44.83 -9.99
C ARG A 15 27.01 -44.52 -11.40
N SER A 16 26.11 -44.34 -12.37
CA SER A 16 26.48 -43.98 -13.74
C SER A 16 27.13 -42.59 -13.82
N ALA A 17 26.65 -41.63 -13.03
CA ALA A 17 27.23 -40.29 -12.92
C ALA A 17 28.61 -40.33 -12.26
N GLN A 18 28.80 -41.18 -11.25
CA GLN A 18 30.10 -41.36 -10.58
C GLN A 18 31.15 -41.98 -11.51
N ALA A 19 30.79 -43.01 -12.29
CA ALA A 19 31.69 -43.60 -13.28
C ALA A 19 32.03 -42.64 -14.44
N ALA A 20 31.09 -41.77 -14.82
CA ALA A 20 31.32 -40.71 -15.80
C ALA A 20 32.26 -39.62 -15.25
N ALA A 21 32.12 -39.27 -13.96
CA ALA A 21 33.00 -38.34 -13.27
C ALA A 21 34.44 -38.86 -13.13
N GLU A 22 34.62 -40.15 -12.84
CA GLU A 22 35.94 -40.79 -12.76
C GLU A 22 36.65 -40.83 -14.13
N ARG A 23 35.90 -41.11 -15.21
CA ARG A 23 36.44 -41.03 -16.58
C ARG A 23 36.81 -39.60 -16.98
N ALA A 24 36.00 -38.61 -16.58
CA ALA A 24 36.28 -37.19 -16.80
C ALA A 24 37.50 -36.70 -15.99
N ALA A 25 37.70 -37.22 -14.77
CA ALA A 25 38.85 -36.88 -13.92
C ALA A 25 40.20 -37.38 -14.47
N SER A 26 40.21 -38.45 -15.27
CA SER A 26 41.43 -39.01 -15.89
C SER A 26 41.99 -38.20 -17.06
N ARG A 27 41.26 -37.18 -17.55
CA ARG A 27 41.63 -36.34 -18.68
C ARG A 27 41.76 -34.90 -18.17
N SER A 28 42.98 -34.50 -17.80
CA SER A 28 43.24 -33.18 -17.18
C SER A 28 42.87 -32.02 -18.11
N PRO A 29 41.88 -31.21 -17.73
CA PRO A 29 42.12 -29.81 -17.40
C PRO A 29 41.41 -29.38 -16.10
N ASN A 30 42.11 -28.64 -15.25
CA ASN A 30 41.67 -27.78 -14.12
C ASN A 30 40.38 -28.16 -13.36
N TRP A 31 40.14 -29.44 -13.07
CA TRP A 31 38.97 -29.91 -12.32
C TRP A 31 38.95 -29.43 -10.86
N LEU A 32 40.10 -29.02 -10.32
CA LEU A 32 40.23 -28.44 -8.97
C LEU A 32 39.50 -27.09 -8.83
N GLU A 33 39.54 -26.22 -9.86
CA GLU A 33 38.80 -24.95 -9.84
C GLU A 33 37.29 -25.15 -9.98
N VAL A 34 36.88 -26.22 -10.65
CA VAL A 34 35.46 -26.58 -10.79
C VAL A 34 34.96 -27.16 -9.47
N LEU A 35 35.77 -27.98 -8.79
CA LEU A 35 35.40 -28.58 -7.50
C LEU A 35 35.18 -27.53 -6.40
N ASP A 36 35.99 -26.47 -6.39
CA ASP A 36 35.88 -25.39 -5.40
C ASP A 36 34.62 -24.52 -5.59
N ARG A 37 34.08 -24.48 -6.83
CA ARG A 37 32.83 -23.76 -7.15
C ARG A 37 31.57 -24.63 -7.12
N LEU A 38 31.71 -25.95 -6.96
CA LEU A 38 30.57 -26.88 -6.89
C LEU A 38 29.58 -26.56 -5.75
N PRO A 39 30.00 -26.22 -4.52
CA PRO A 39 29.05 -25.92 -3.44
C PRO A 39 28.16 -24.71 -3.77
N SER A 40 28.76 -23.67 -4.35
CA SER A 40 28.07 -22.44 -4.75
C SER A 40 27.08 -22.69 -5.88
N LEU A 41 27.48 -23.49 -6.89
CA LEU A 41 26.61 -23.88 -8.00
C LEU A 41 25.47 -24.78 -7.53
N LEU A 42 25.73 -25.70 -6.61
CA LEU A 42 24.71 -26.56 -6.01
C LEU A 42 23.71 -25.74 -5.19
N LEU A 43 24.15 -24.73 -4.44
CA LEU A 43 23.25 -23.82 -3.72
C LEU A 43 22.37 -23.02 -4.68
N VAL A 44 22.94 -22.46 -5.75
CA VAL A 44 22.16 -21.73 -6.77
C VAL A 44 21.12 -22.64 -7.42
N LEU A 45 21.51 -23.85 -7.82
CA LEU A 45 20.58 -24.83 -8.38
C LEU A 45 19.54 -25.32 -7.36
N PHE A 46 19.90 -25.43 -6.08
CA PHE A 46 18.99 -25.74 -4.99
C PHE A 46 17.95 -24.64 -4.80
N PHE A 47 18.35 -23.36 -4.80
CA PHE A 47 17.41 -22.24 -4.73
C PHE A 47 16.54 -22.13 -5.98
N ILE A 48 17.10 -22.36 -7.17
CA ILE A 48 16.31 -22.42 -8.42
C ILE A 48 15.29 -23.57 -8.33
N GLY A 49 15.70 -24.74 -7.85
CA GLY A 49 14.81 -25.88 -7.62
C GLY A 49 13.74 -25.60 -6.57
N LEU A 50 14.09 -24.95 -5.46
CA LEU A 50 13.16 -24.52 -4.40
C LEU A 50 12.15 -23.51 -4.95
N ILE A 51 12.61 -22.56 -5.74
CA ILE A 51 11.79 -21.55 -6.40
C ILE A 51 10.83 -22.22 -7.39
N LEU A 52 11.31 -23.13 -8.25
CA LEU A 52 10.49 -23.90 -9.19
C LEU A 52 9.50 -24.85 -8.49
N TRP A 53 9.91 -25.50 -7.41
CA TRP A 53 9.05 -26.34 -6.57
C TRP A 53 7.94 -25.48 -5.95
N ASN A 54 8.29 -24.33 -5.38
CA ASN A 54 7.35 -23.45 -4.72
C ASN A 54 6.45 -22.69 -5.71
N TYR A 55 6.86 -22.51 -6.98
CA TYR A 55 6.04 -21.86 -8.01
C TYR A 55 4.71 -22.58 -8.27
N ARG A 56 4.65 -23.92 -8.22
CA ARG A 56 3.36 -24.67 -8.34
C ARG A 56 2.39 -24.44 -7.17
N ARG A 57 2.84 -23.82 -6.08
CA ARG A 57 2.03 -23.45 -4.91
C ARG A 57 1.68 -21.96 -4.87
N LEU A 58 2.25 -21.15 -5.77
CA LEU A 58 2.09 -19.70 -5.80
C LEU A 58 0.98 -19.20 -6.73
N ASP A 59 0.32 -20.08 -7.48
CA ASP A 59 -0.77 -19.70 -8.40
C ASP A 59 -1.95 -19.03 -7.66
N ALA A 60 -2.18 -19.38 -6.38
CA ALA A 60 -3.22 -18.76 -5.56
C ALA A 60 -2.84 -17.38 -4.97
N ILE A 61 -1.56 -16.98 -5.04
CA ILE A 61 -1.09 -15.67 -4.55
C ILE A 61 -0.84 -14.71 -5.73
N LEU A 62 -0.51 -15.24 -6.92
CA LEU A 62 -0.27 -14.45 -8.13
C LEU A 62 -1.54 -13.83 -8.75
N GLU A 63 -2.72 -14.44 -8.59
CA GLU A 63 -3.97 -13.82 -9.03
C GLU A 63 -4.41 -12.63 -8.15
N ARG A 64 -3.83 -12.48 -6.95
CA ARG A 64 -4.05 -11.33 -6.06
C ARG A 64 -2.91 -10.31 -6.06
N THR A 65 -1.84 -10.55 -6.82
CA THR A 65 -0.64 -9.70 -6.85
C THR A 65 -0.11 -9.48 -8.27
N SER A 66 -1.00 -9.28 -9.23
CA SER A 66 -0.64 -8.74 -10.56
C SER A 66 -0.18 -7.27 -10.52
N GLY A 67 -0.05 -6.67 -9.33
CA GLY A 67 0.47 -5.32 -9.11
C GLY A 67 1.95 -5.24 -8.70
N VAL A 68 2.65 -6.37 -8.50
CA VAL A 68 4.07 -6.36 -8.11
C VAL A 68 4.95 -6.56 -9.35
N LYS A 69 4.88 -5.60 -10.27
CA LYS A 69 5.92 -5.40 -11.28
C LYS A 69 6.39 -3.95 -11.16
N ALA A 70 7.67 -3.79 -10.81
CA ALA A 70 8.45 -2.54 -10.87
C ALA A 70 8.28 -1.46 -9.77
N PHE A 71 7.93 -1.82 -8.53
CA PHE A 71 7.66 -0.85 -7.45
C PHE A 71 8.89 -0.12 -6.83
N GLY A 72 10.01 0.02 -7.54
CA GLY A 72 11.18 0.77 -7.04
C GLY A 72 12.13 1.27 -8.11
N PHE A 73 12.13 0.65 -9.29
CA PHE A 73 12.94 1.08 -10.42
C PHE A 73 12.18 1.99 -11.41
N GLU A 74 10.84 1.90 -11.48
CA GLU A 74 10.04 2.82 -12.30
C GLU A 74 9.85 4.20 -11.63
N MET A 75 9.92 4.30 -10.30
CA MET A 75 9.66 5.54 -9.56
C MET A 75 10.60 6.70 -9.94
N VAL A 76 11.84 6.41 -10.35
CA VAL A 76 12.81 7.43 -10.78
C VAL A 76 12.64 7.83 -12.25
N LEU A 77 12.05 6.97 -13.08
CA LEU A 77 11.86 7.20 -14.52
C LEU A 77 10.41 7.61 -14.90
N GLY A 78 9.44 7.38 -14.01
CA GLY A 78 8.01 7.67 -14.19
C GLY A 78 7.54 9.02 -13.63
N LEU A 79 8.40 9.76 -12.92
CA LEU A 79 8.04 10.92 -12.10
C LEU A 79 7.21 12.00 -12.82
N ASN A 80 7.44 12.22 -14.13
CA ASN A 80 6.65 13.17 -14.92
C ASN A 80 5.30 12.59 -15.37
N ARG A 81 5.21 11.29 -15.67
CA ARG A 81 3.98 10.63 -16.13
C ARG A 81 3.02 10.35 -14.97
N ASP A 82 3.54 10.05 -13.79
CA ASP A 82 2.73 9.74 -12.63
C ASP A 82 2.14 11.01 -12.00
N LEU A 83 2.84 12.15 -12.11
CA LEU A 83 2.29 13.46 -11.74
C LEU A 83 1.11 13.86 -12.66
N GLU A 84 1.22 13.63 -13.97
CA GLU A 84 0.13 13.86 -14.92
C GLU A 84 -1.07 12.96 -14.65
N ARG A 85 -0.84 11.67 -14.33
CA ARG A 85 -1.91 10.72 -13.96
C ARG A 85 -2.54 11.03 -12.61
N ALA A 86 -1.77 11.54 -11.66
CA ALA A 86 -2.27 11.99 -10.37
C ALA A 86 -3.11 13.27 -10.54
N ALA A 87 -2.65 14.21 -11.37
CA ALA A 87 -3.41 15.40 -11.76
C ALA A 87 -4.72 15.03 -12.47
N ALA A 88 -4.71 14.02 -13.35
CA ALA A 88 -5.91 13.51 -13.99
C ALA A 88 -6.90 12.88 -12.99
N SER A 89 -6.44 12.14 -11.97
CA SER A 89 -7.36 11.69 -10.89
C SER A 89 -7.92 12.85 -10.09
N PHE A 90 -7.16 13.93 -9.86
CA PHE A 90 -7.69 15.15 -9.24
C PHE A 90 -8.74 15.86 -10.10
N ASP A 91 -8.67 15.72 -11.42
CA ASP A 91 -9.73 16.15 -12.33
C ASP A 91 -11.00 15.32 -12.16
N ASP A 92 -10.85 13.99 -12.13
CA ASP A 92 -11.95 13.04 -11.94
C ASP A 92 -12.66 13.26 -10.60
N VAL A 93 -11.91 13.37 -9.48
CA VAL A 93 -12.45 13.63 -8.14
C VAL A 93 -13.41 14.83 -8.14
N ARG A 94 -13.04 15.95 -8.78
CA ARG A 94 -13.91 17.14 -8.83
C ARG A 94 -15.15 16.93 -9.68
N VAL A 95 -15.01 16.23 -10.80
CA VAL A 95 -16.13 15.95 -11.70
C VAL A 95 -17.13 15.04 -10.97
N THR A 96 -16.66 14.01 -10.29
CA THR A 96 -17.47 13.07 -9.52
C THR A 96 -18.16 13.74 -8.32
N LYS A 97 -17.47 14.63 -7.59
CA LYS A 97 -18.02 15.34 -6.41
C LYS A 97 -18.82 16.60 -6.69
N THR A 98 -19.19 16.86 -7.94
CA THR A 98 -20.24 17.84 -8.23
C THR A 98 -21.59 17.25 -7.77
N PHE A 99 -21.89 17.38 -6.48
CA PHE A 99 -23.04 16.74 -5.85
C PHE A 99 -24.39 17.22 -6.44
N LYS A 100 -25.31 16.25 -6.58
CA LYS A 100 -26.75 16.46 -6.78
C LYS A 100 -27.34 17.23 -5.59
N GLY A 101 -27.30 18.56 -5.64
CA GLY A 101 -28.00 19.41 -4.68
C GLY A 101 -27.37 20.79 -4.53
N GLY A 102 -27.66 21.70 -5.46
CA GLY A 102 -27.54 23.15 -5.24
C GLY A 102 -26.14 23.76 -5.36
N GLU A 103 -25.87 24.33 -6.53
CA GLU A 103 -25.16 25.60 -6.78
C GLU A 103 -23.97 26.03 -5.87
N GLU A 104 -22.89 25.26 -5.85
CA GLU A 104 -21.52 25.76 -6.11
C GLU A 104 -20.57 24.56 -6.08
N ALA A 105 -20.14 24.07 -7.25
CA ALA A 105 -19.10 23.06 -7.30
C ALA A 105 -17.83 23.66 -6.68
N VAL A 106 -17.40 23.14 -5.52
CA VAL A 106 -16.18 23.62 -4.86
C VAL A 106 -15.01 23.47 -5.84
N SER A 107 -14.54 24.60 -6.33
CA SER A 107 -13.72 24.65 -7.52
C SER A 107 -12.23 24.70 -7.14
N VAL A 108 -11.51 23.59 -7.30
CA VAL A 108 -10.05 23.52 -7.13
C VAL A 108 -9.31 23.99 -8.38
N THR A 109 -8.45 25.00 -8.32
CA THR A 109 -7.76 25.47 -9.53
C THR A 109 -6.70 24.47 -10.04
N ALA A 110 -6.35 24.53 -11.33
CA ALA A 110 -5.25 23.72 -11.88
C ALA A 110 -3.90 24.00 -11.19
N ASP A 111 -3.71 25.25 -10.77
CA ASP A 111 -2.55 25.69 -10.01
C ASP A 111 -2.51 25.05 -8.62
N ASP A 112 -3.63 25.03 -7.89
CA ASP A 112 -3.69 24.45 -6.54
C ASP A 112 -3.39 22.95 -6.58
N ARG A 113 -3.92 22.24 -7.57
CA ARG A 113 -3.60 20.82 -7.81
C ARG A 113 -2.12 20.60 -8.08
N THR A 114 -1.55 21.41 -8.95
CA THR A 114 -0.13 21.31 -9.30
C THR A 114 0.74 21.59 -8.07
N ARG A 115 0.36 22.55 -7.23
CA ARG A 115 1.07 22.87 -5.97
C ARG A 115 1.01 21.71 -4.99
N VAL A 116 -0.16 21.13 -4.74
CA VAL A 116 -0.30 20.04 -3.78
C VAL A 116 0.41 18.77 -4.26
N LEU A 117 0.36 18.44 -5.55
CA LEU A 117 1.08 17.30 -6.11
C LEU A 117 2.60 17.48 -6.05
N LYS A 118 3.11 18.68 -6.38
CA LYS A 118 4.53 18.99 -6.20
C LYS A 118 4.96 18.83 -4.76
N ARG A 119 4.11 19.27 -3.81
CA ARG A 119 4.36 19.10 -2.38
C ARG A 119 4.37 17.63 -1.98
N ALA A 120 3.37 16.85 -2.38
CA ALA A 120 3.30 15.42 -2.10
C ALA A 120 4.54 14.68 -2.59
N ASN A 121 5.01 15.02 -3.80
CA ASN A 121 6.24 14.46 -4.36
C ASN A 121 7.49 14.86 -3.55
N ALA A 122 7.59 16.13 -3.13
CA ALA A 122 8.69 16.59 -2.27
C ALA A 122 8.70 15.87 -0.91
N CYS A 123 7.51 15.51 -0.40
CA CYS A 123 7.33 14.78 0.86
C CYS A 123 7.19 13.27 0.67
N SER A 124 7.49 12.72 -0.52
CA SER A 124 7.31 11.30 -0.87
C SER A 124 7.94 10.36 0.15
N THR A 125 9.17 10.67 0.59
CA THR A 125 9.90 9.88 1.61
C THR A 125 9.21 9.81 2.97
N ILE A 126 8.35 10.77 3.30
CA ILE A 126 7.62 10.84 4.57
C ILE A 126 6.30 10.06 4.46
N ILE A 127 5.61 10.18 3.32
CA ILE A 127 4.26 9.64 3.11
C ILE A 127 4.26 8.20 2.58
N SER A 128 5.29 7.80 1.82
CA SER A 128 5.40 6.47 1.20
C SER A 128 5.35 5.36 2.26
N GLY A 129 4.54 4.34 1.99
CA GLY A 129 4.32 3.18 2.85
C GLY A 129 3.53 3.45 4.14
N ARG A 130 3.01 4.67 4.36
CA ARG A 130 2.23 4.98 5.56
C ARG A 130 0.81 4.42 5.44
N HIS A 131 0.29 3.89 6.55
CA HIS A 131 -1.04 3.32 6.66
C HIS A 131 -2.04 4.40 7.11
N VAL A 132 -3.07 4.59 6.29
CA VAL A 132 -4.17 5.54 6.53
C VAL A 132 -5.47 4.75 6.67
N LEU A 133 -6.20 5.02 7.75
CA LEU A 133 -7.54 4.46 7.96
C LEU A 133 -8.59 5.43 7.45
N TRP A 134 -9.46 5.02 6.55
CA TRP A 134 -10.56 5.84 6.06
C TRP A 134 -11.89 5.28 6.59
N LEU A 135 -12.55 6.03 7.48
CA LEU A 135 -13.83 5.67 8.08
C LEU A 135 -14.99 6.40 7.40
N ASP A 136 -15.72 5.70 6.53
CA ASP A 136 -16.81 6.27 5.72
C ASP A 136 -17.87 5.21 5.40
N ASP A 137 -19.16 5.57 5.54
CA ASP A 137 -20.28 4.66 5.30
C ASP A 137 -20.62 4.47 3.81
N ARG A 138 -20.01 5.26 2.92
CA ARG A 138 -20.10 5.20 1.46
C ARG A 138 -18.71 5.26 0.81
N PRO A 139 -17.90 4.21 0.98
CA PRO A 139 -16.53 4.17 0.43
C PRO A 139 -16.47 4.35 -1.09
N ASP A 140 -17.53 3.97 -1.82
CA ASP A 140 -17.63 4.14 -3.27
C ASP A 140 -17.56 5.61 -3.72
N ASN A 141 -18.03 6.54 -2.88
CA ASN A 141 -18.01 7.97 -3.20
C ASN A 141 -16.61 8.60 -3.09
N ASN A 142 -15.66 7.90 -2.48
CA ASN A 142 -14.31 8.37 -2.23
C ASN A 142 -13.25 7.59 -3.02
N LYS A 143 -13.69 6.79 -4.00
CA LYS A 143 -12.80 5.91 -4.76
C LYS A 143 -11.68 6.70 -5.44
N ASP A 144 -12.00 7.85 -6.01
CA ASP A 144 -11.04 8.64 -6.77
C ASP A 144 -9.95 9.23 -5.85
N GLU A 145 -10.31 9.65 -4.65
CA GLU A 145 -9.36 10.11 -3.63
C GLU A 145 -8.55 8.96 -3.04
N VAL A 146 -9.16 7.80 -2.78
CA VAL A 146 -8.46 6.59 -2.33
C VAL A 146 -7.42 6.19 -3.38
N ASP A 147 -7.81 6.12 -4.64
CA ASP A 147 -6.94 5.76 -5.76
C ASP A 147 -5.78 6.79 -5.91
N LEU A 148 -6.06 8.09 -5.70
CA LEU A 148 -5.03 9.13 -5.66
C LEU A 148 -4.03 8.93 -4.51
N LEU A 149 -4.50 8.70 -3.28
CA LEU A 149 -3.63 8.48 -2.13
C LEU A 149 -2.76 7.23 -2.33
N GLN A 150 -3.33 6.15 -2.90
CA GLN A 150 -2.60 4.94 -3.24
C GLN A 150 -1.55 5.16 -4.33
N LYS A 151 -1.81 6.00 -5.34
CA LYS A 151 -0.80 6.41 -6.33
C LYS A 151 0.37 7.18 -5.71
N LEU A 152 0.15 7.83 -4.56
CA LEU A 152 1.18 8.47 -3.74
C LEU A 152 1.84 7.50 -2.75
N ASP A 153 1.62 6.20 -2.92
CA ASP A 153 2.16 5.10 -2.11
C ASP A 153 1.68 5.08 -0.65
N LEU A 154 0.48 5.62 -0.38
CA LEU A 154 -0.20 5.45 0.90
C LEU A 154 -1.00 4.15 0.92
N GLN A 155 -0.93 3.43 2.03
CA GLN A 155 -1.69 2.21 2.28
C GLN A 155 -3.04 2.58 2.90
N VAL A 156 -4.07 2.77 2.06
CA VAL A 156 -5.40 3.19 2.51
C VAL A 156 -6.27 1.98 2.83
N THR A 157 -6.80 1.91 4.05
CA THR A 157 -7.79 0.90 4.46
C THR A 157 -9.14 1.57 4.69
N CYS A 158 -10.15 1.21 3.89
CA CYS A 158 -11.51 1.74 4.04
C CYS A 158 -12.35 0.85 4.96
N ILE A 159 -13.04 1.46 5.92
CA ILE A 159 -13.93 0.81 6.89
C ILE A 159 -15.21 1.63 7.01
N SER A 160 -16.36 0.97 7.14
CA SER A 160 -17.67 1.66 7.16
C SER A 160 -18.32 1.76 8.53
N THR A 161 -17.72 1.18 9.57
CA THR A 161 -18.32 1.17 10.92
C THR A 161 -17.31 1.52 11.99
N ASP A 162 -17.76 2.27 13.00
CA ASP A 162 -16.96 2.62 14.18
C ASP A 162 -16.34 1.39 14.87
N GLN A 163 -17.12 0.32 15.05
CA GLN A 163 -16.66 -0.85 15.80
C GLN A 163 -15.51 -1.55 15.07
N ALA A 164 -15.68 -1.81 13.76
CA ALA A 164 -14.62 -2.42 12.97
C ALA A 164 -13.35 -1.55 12.93
N ALA A 165 -13.50 -0.21 12.92
CA ALA A 165 -12.37 0.70 12.96
C ALA A 165 -11.61 0.60 14.31
N LEU A 166 -12.33 0.56 15.43
CA LEU A 166 -11.72 0.37 16.75
C LEU A 166 -11.03 -0.98 16.88
N ASP A 167 -11.69 -2.06 16.46
CA ASP A 167 -11.13 -3.40 16.50
C ASP A 167 -9.84 -3.47 15.68
N LEU A 168 -9.83 -2.87 14.48
CA LEU A 168 -8.65 -2.85 13.61
C LEU A 168 -7.48 -2.07 14.21
N ILE A 169 -7.76 -0.91 14.85
CA ILE A 169 -6.74 -0.12 15.54
C ILE A 169 -6.18 -0.88 16.74
N GLN A 170 -7.04 -1.53 17.53
CA GLN A 170 -6.65 -2.22 18.76
C GLN A 170 -5.94 -3.55 18.50
N ASN A 171 -6.32 -4.28 17.46
CA ASN A 171 -5.67 -5.53 17.07
C ASN A 171 -4.23 -5.34 16.59
N GLY A 172 -3.84 -4.11 16.23
CA GLY A 172 -2.46 -3.75 15.95
C GLY A 172 -1.86 -4.36 14.68
N ALA A 173 -2.67 -5.03 13.84
CA ALA A 173 -2.23 -5.61 12.57
C ALA A 173 -1.62 -4.54 11.63
N HIS A 174 -2.09 -3.29 11.77
CA HIS A 174 -1.55 -2.13 11.11
C HIS A 174 -1.41 -1.00 12.13
N HIS A 175 -0.22 -0.40 12.21
CA HIS A 175 -0.07 0.87 12.91
C HIS A 175 -0.57 1.96 11.96
N PHE A 176 -1.74 2.55 12.25
CA PHE A 176 -2.26 3.66 11.44
C PHE A 176 -1.62 4.98 11.89
N GLN A 177 -1.09 5.74 10.95
CA GLN A 177 -0.50 7.06 11.24
C GLN A 177 -1.50 8.20 11.07
N LEU A 178 -2.59 7.97 10.34
CA LEU A 178 -3.62 8.96 10.08
C LEU A 178 -4.97 8.27 9.94
N MET A 179 -6.02 8.97 10.37
CA MET A 179 -7.40 8.62 10.08
C MET A 179 -8.07 9.73 9.28
N ILE A 180 -8.80 9.35 8.24
CA ILE A 180 -9.74 10.20 7.52
C ILE A 180 -11.14 9.73 7.90
N SER A 181 -12.06 10.63 8.21
CA SER A 181 -13.42 10.27 8.63
C SER A 181 -14.44 11.25 8.08
N ASP A 182 -15.64 10.77 7.76
CA ASP A 182 -16.82 11.64 7.66
C ASP A 182 -17.27 12.06 9.07
N MET A 183 -18.01 13.18 9.19
CA MET A 183 -18.68 13.59 10.43
C MET A 183 -19.98 12.81 10.63
N GLU A 184 -20.70 12.58 9.55
CA GLU A 184 -22.02 11.97 9.57
C GLU A 184 -21.92 10.55 9.02
N ARG A 185 -22.51 9.57 9.71
CA ARG A 185 -22.53 8.18 9.25
C ARG A 185 -23.84 7.53 9.65
N GLY A 186 -24.47 6.80 8.73
CA GLY A 186 -25.71 6.06 9.01
C GLY A 186 -26.88 6.94 9.49
N GLY A 187 -26.88 8.23 9.12
CA GLY A 187 -27.88 9.22 9.54
C GLY A 187 -27.61 9.87 10.92
N ASP A 188 -26.56 9.46 11.62
CA ASP A 188 -26.10 10.12 12.85
C ASP A 188 -25.11 11.23 12.52
N HIS A 189 -25.53 12.48 12.76
CA HIS A 189 -24.73 13.68 12.50
C HIS A 189 -23.60 13.87 13.54
N GLY A 190 -23.65 13.14 14.65
CA GLY A 190 -22.66 13.14 15.73
C GLY A 190 -21.73 11.93 15.72
N ALA A 191 -21.76 11.11 14.68
CA ALA A 191 -20.96 9.87 14.62
C ALA A 191 -19.46 10.16 14.72
N GLY A 192 -18.96 11.15 13.97
CA GLY A 192 -17.54 11.55 14.00
C GLY A 192 -17.07 12.08 15.36
N THR A 193 -17.85 12.96 16.00
CA THR A 193 -17.52 13.53 17.31
C THR A 193 -17.60 12.50 18.44
N SER A 194 -18.59 11.62 18.39
CA SER A 194 -18.71 10.48 19.30
C SER A 194 -17.52 9.54 19.16
N PHE A 195 -17.09 9.28 17.92
CA PHE A 195 -15.93 8.45 17.64
C PHE A 195 -14.61 9.07 18.17
N LEU A 196 -14.42 10.39 18.03
CA LEU A 196 -13.28 11.08 18.67
C LEU A 196 -13.23 10.88 20.18
N SER A 197 -14.39 10.91 20.84
CA SER A 197 -14.47 10.63 22.28
C SER A 197 -14.04 9.20 22.59
N LYS A 198 -14.48 8.21 21.80
CA LYS A 198 -14.03 6.82 21.94
C LYS A 198 -12.52 6.69 21.78
N LEU A 199 -11.91 7.35 20.79
CA LEU A 199 -10.45 7.31 20.59
C LEU A 199 -9.70 7.87 21.81
N ARG A 200 -10.15 9.03 22.33
CA ARG A 200 -9.57 9.66 23.52
C ARG A 200 -9.69 8.76 24.74
N ASP A 201 -10.87 8.19 24.98
CA ASP A 201 -11.13 7.36 26.15
C ASP A 201 -10.32 6.05 26.11
N ASN A 202 -10.02 5.55 24.91
CA ASN A 202 -9.11 4.42 24.67
C ASN A 202 -7.62 4.82 24.58
N LYS A 203 -7.26 6.09 24.83
CA LYS A 203 -5.88 6.63 24.74
C LYS A 203 -5.22 6.45 23.36
N ILE A 204 -6.01 6.34 22.30
CA ILE A 204 -5.53 6.25 20.92
C ILE A 204 -5.18 7.66 20.43
N LYS A 205 -3.96 7.84 19.89
CA LYS A 205 -3.39 9.15 19.51
C LYS A 205 -3.22 9.36 18.01
N ILE A 206 -4.06 8.73 17.21
CA ILE A 206 -4.02 8.86 15.75
C ILE A 206 -4.62 10.23 15.38
N PRO A 207 -3.95 11.08 14.58
CA PRO A 207 -4.55 12.31 14.09
C PRO A 207 -5.75 11.99 13.19
N VAL A 208 -6.82 12.77 13.33
CA VAL A 208 -8.07 12.59 12.57
C VAL A 208 -8.33 13.80 11.70
N VAL A 209 -8.43 13.59 10.39
CA VAL A 209 -8.87 14.59 9.42
C VAL A 209 -10.31 14.30 9.04
N PHE A 210 -11.19 15.29 9.20
CA PHE A 210 -12.57 15.16 8.75
C PHE A 210 -12.69 15.58 7.29
N TYR A 211 -13.27 14.71 6.47
CA TYR A 211 -13.50 14.97 5.06
C TYR A 211 -14.99 14.88 4.76
N LEU A 212 -15.60 16.03 4.48
CA LEU A 212 -17.05 16.19 4.43
C LEU A 212 -17.55 16.49 3.02
N SER A 213 -18.80 16.12 2.74
CA SER A 213 -19.46 16.52 1.49
C SER A 213 -19.91 17.98 1.53
N ASP A 214 -20.32 18.48 2.70
CA ASP A 214 -20.70 19.87 2.92
C ASP A 214 -19.98 20.38 4.19
N LEU A 215 -19.42 21.58 4.09
CA LEU A 215 -18.68 22.22 5.18
C LEU A 215 -19.38 23.52 5.54
N ASP A 216 -20.18 23.47 6.62
CA ASP A 216 -20.75 24.66 7.21
C ASP A 216 -19.69 25.43 8.01
N ASN A 217 -19.15 26.48 7.41
CA ASN A 217 -18.14 27.36 8.00
C ASN A 217 -18.61 28.08 9.27
N GLY A 218 -19.90 28.03 9.61
CA GLY A 218 -20.46 28.59 10.84
C GLY A 218 -20.41 27.65 12.05
N LYS A 219 -20.14 26.35 11.86
CA LYS A 219 -20.10 25.38 12.98
C LYS A 219 -18.70 25.33 13.61
N PRO A 220 -18.61 25.28 14.96
CA PRO A 220 -17.33 25.14 15.64
C PRO A 220 -16.68 23.80 15.30
N LEU A 221 -15.37 23.84 15.06
CA LEU A 221 -14.58 22.65 14.77
C LEU A 221 -14.68 21.63 15.92
N PRO A 222 -14.79 20.32 15.62
CA PRO A 222 -14.71 19.28 16.62
C PRO A 222 -13.41 19.39 17.40
N VAL A 223 -13.50 19.54 18.72
CA VAL A 223 -12.33 19.61 19.59
C VAL A 223 -11.52 18.31 19.42
N SER A 224 -10.22 18.44 19.12
CA SER A 224 -9.24 17.35 18.89
C SER A 224 -9.14 16.77 17.47
N SER A 225 -9.83 17.32 16.46
CA SER A 225 -9.51 17.00 15.07
C SER A 225 -8.18 17.64 14.64
N PHE A 226 -7.45 16.97 13.76
CA PHE A 226 -6.27 17.54 13.12
C PHE A 226 -6.63 18.63 12.10
N GLY A 227 -7.72 18.40 11.35
CA GLY A 227 -8.24 19.33 10.35
C GLY A 227 -9.60 18.88 9.84
N ILE A 228 -10.25 19.75 9.09
CA ILE A 228 -11.53 19.51 8.43
C ILE A 228 -11.44 20.10 7.02
N THR A 229 -12.06 19.46 6.04
CA THR A 229 -12.19 20.03 4.69
C THR A 229 -13.29 19.32 3.92
N ASN A 230 -13.84 19.97 2.90
CA ASN A 230 -14.64 19.36 1.84
C ASN A 230 -13.92 19.37 0.48
N ARG A 231 -12.63 19.77 0.48
CA ARG A 231 -11.82 19.93 -0.72
C ARG A 231 -10.74 18.85 -0.83
N PRO A 232 -10.59 18.22 -2.00
CA PRO A 232 -9.61 17.14 -2.18
C PRO A 232 -8.15 17.61 -2.17
N ASP A 233 -7.87 18.83 -2.65
CA ASP A 233 -6.52 19.42 -2.60
C ASP A 233 -6.11 19.77 -1.16
N GLU A 234 -7.03 20.36 -0.40
CA GLU A 234 -6.81 20.63 1.02
C GLU A 234 -6.69 19.35 1.84
N LEU A 235 -7.46 18.30 1.50
CA LEU A 235 -7.34 16.98 2.12
C LEU A 235 -5.91 16.47 1.98
N LEU A 236 -5.33 16.54 0.78
CA LEU A 236 -3.97 16.08 0.56
C LEU A 236 -2.94 16.92 1.33
N HIS A 237 -3.15 18.25 1.44
CA HIS A 237 -2.32 19.09 2.31
C HIS A 237 -2.39 18.66 3.79
N LEU A 238 -3.59 18.42 4.32
CA LEU A 238 -3.80 17.98 5.70
C LEU A 238 -3.20 16.59 5.95
N VAL A 239 -3.31 15.67 5.00
CA VAL A 239 -2.69 14.34 5.06
C VAL A 239 -1.17 14.48 5.18
N ILE A 240 -0.53 15.29 4.33
CA ILE A 240 0.91 15.54 4.37
C ILE A 240 1.31 16.16 5.72
N ASP A 241 0.63 17.23 6.14
CA ASP A 241 0.91 17.93 7.41
C ASP A 241 0.80 16.97 8.62
N ALA A 242 -0.20 16.08 8.61
CA ALA A 242 -0.40 15.11 9.68
C ALA A 242 0.73 14.08 9.72
N LEU A 243 1.08 13.52 8.57
CA LEU A 243 2.14 12.51 8.45
C LEU A 243 3.53 13.08 8.75
N GLU A 244 3.80 14.34 8.41
CA GLU A 244 5.02 15.05 8.80
C GLU A 244 5.16 15.21 10.32
N ARG A 245 4.04 15.48 11.02
CA ARG A 245 4.02 15.64 12.48
C ARG A 245 4.11 14.31 13.23
N VAL A 246 3.58 13.23 12.65
CA VAL A 246 3.77 11.86 13.15
C VAL A 246 5.21 11.43 12.80
N ARG A 247 6.17 11.92 13.59
CA ARG A 247 7.61 11.71 13.42
C ARG A 247 7.92 10.28 12.96
N PRO A 248 8.85 10.08 12.01
CA PRO A 248 9.46 8.77 11.84
C PRO A 248 10.18 8.42 13.13
N LEU A 249 9.91 7.24 13.69
CA LEU A 249 10.74 6.69 14.75
C LEU A 249 12.15 6.50 14.15
N SER A 250 13.05 7.41 14.51
CA SER A 250 14.49 7.27 14.31
C SER A 250 15.09 6.44 15.44
#